data_AF-A0A1E5BAK1-F1
#
_entry.id   AF-A0A1E5BAK1-F1
#
_cell.length_a   1.000
_cell.length_b   1.000
_cell.length_c   1.000
_cell.angle_alpha   90.00
_cell.angle_beta   90.00
_cell.angle_gamma   90.00
#
_symmetry.space_group_name_H-M   'P 1'
#
loop_
_entity.id
_entity.type
_entity.pdbx_description
1 polymer ?
#
loop_
_entity_poly.entity_id
_entity_poly.type
_entity_poly.pdbx_seq_one_letter_code
_entity_poly.pdbx_strand_id
1 'polypeptide(L)'
;MNTWIFSAGIIGLFTSCVHIFAGQMDPVRPFLKSDLADIPKATLLACWHMVSAILVLCGFVLTYVGWFNLDSFQNVVIGISVSFITFSFVFIGVGWYFFKIKTFIKLPQWVLLLPIGILGLIGVM
;
A
#
# COMPACT_ATOMS: atom_id res chain seq x y z
N MET A 1 21.94 10.71 1.39
CA MET A 1 20.81 9.82 1.09
C MET A 1 20.40 9.12 2.37
N ASN A 2 19.13 9.22 2.74
CA ASN A 2 18.55 8.45 3.82
C ASN A 2 18.18 7.06 3.27
N THR A 3 18.98 6.04 3.58
CA THR A 3 18.82 4.69 3.04
C THR A 3 17.51 4.03 3.46
N TRP A 4 17.00 4.34 4.66
CA TRP A 4 15.76 3.78 5.18
C TRP A 4 14.54 4.31 4.43
N ILE A 5 14.40 5.63 4.33
CA ILE A 5 13.31 6.28 3.58
C ILE A 5 13.38 5.91 2.09
N PHE A 6 14.60 5.89 1.52
CA PHE A 6 14.79 5.50 0.13
C PHE A 6 14.32 4.06 -0.13
N SER A 7 14.70 3.12 0.74
CA SER A 7 14.27 1.71 0.64
C SER A 7 12.75 1.58 0.78
N ALA A 8 12.13 2.34 1.70
CA ALA A 8 10.67 2.41 1.83
C ALA A 8 10.01 2.85 0.51
N GLY A 9 10.56 3.86 -0.15
CA GLY A 9 10.09 4.34 -1.45
C GLY A 9 10.21 3.30 -2.56
N ILE A 10 11.35 2.61 -2.66
CA ILE A 10 11.54 1.54 -3.66
C ILE A 10 10.54 0.40 -3.44
N ILE A 11 10.33 -0.03 -2.19
CA ILE A 11 9.31 -1.04 -1.87
C ILE A 11 7.92 -0.51 -2.21
N GLY A 12 7.63 0.77 -1.95
CA GLY A 12 6.36 1.42 -2.32
C GLY A 12 6.09 1.41 -3.82
N LEU A 13 7.08 1.76 -4.64
CA LEU A 13 6.98 1.71 -6.09
C LEU A 13 6.80 0.27 -6.59
N PHE A 14 7.58 -0.68 -6.07
CA PHE A 14 7.39 -2.09 -6.38
C PHE A 14 5.98 -2.59 -6.00
N THR A 15 5.50 -2.22 -4.82
CA THR A 15 4.15 -2.55 -4.34
C THR A 15 3.08 -1.95 -5.25
N SER A 16 3.28 -0.73 -5.76
CA SER A 16 2.36 -0.11 -6.71
C SER A 16 2.28 -0.90 -8.03
N CYS A 17 3.41 -1.38 -8.55
CA CYS A 17 3.44 -2.24 -9.73
C CYS A 17 2.73 -3.57 -9.48
N VAL A 18 3.03 -4.23 -8.36
CA VAL A 18 2.35 -5.49 -7.97
C VAL A 18 0.85 -5.26 -7.85
N HIS A 19 0.42 -4.18 -7.20
CA HIS A 19 -0.98 -3.82 -7.06
C HIS A 19 -1.64 -3.61 -8.43
N ILE A 20 -1.08 -2.75 -9.28
CA ILE A 20 -1.67 -2.39 -10.58
C ILE A 20 -1.74 -3.58 -11.54
N PHE A 21 -0.71 -4.43 -11.59
CA PHE A 21 -0.62 -5.51 -12.57
C PHE A 21 -1.08 -6.86 -12.01
N ALA A 22 -0.43 -7.36 -10.96
CA ALA A 22 -0.75 -8.68 -10.40
C ALA A 22 -2.09 -8.65 -9.64
N GLY A 23 -2.36 -7.55 -8.94
CA GLY A 23 -3.60 -7.34 -8.21
C GLY A 23 -4.85 -7.28 -9.09
N GLN A 24 -4.74 -7.16 -10.42
CA GLN A 24 -5.93 -7.26 -11.29
C GLN A 24 -6.52 -8.67 -11.34
N MET A 25 -5.69 -9.70 -11.15
CA MET A 25 -6.04 -11.09 -11.46
C MET A 25 -7.04 -11.68 -10.46
N ASP A 26 -6.80 -11.50 -9.16
CA ASP A 26 -7.53 -12.20 -8.11
C ASP A 26 -8.66 -11.38 -7.48
N PRO A 27 -8.49 -10.08 -7.17
CA PRO A 27 -9.60 -9.27 -6.68
C PRO A 27 -10.39 -8.60 -7.82
N VAL A 28 -9.75 -7.86 -8.74
CA VAL A 28 -10.47 -6.94 -9.65
C VAL A 28 -11.30 -7.67 -10.70
N ARG A 29 -10.67 -8.50 -11.52
CA ARG A 29 -11.36 -9.21 -12.60
C ARG A 29 -12.50 -10.09 -12.06
N PRO A 30 -12.34 -10.82 -10.94
CA PRO A 30 -13.44 -11.62 -10.41
C PRO A 30 -14.61 -10.79 -9.88
N PHE A 31 -14.38 -9.69 -9.15
CA PHE A 31 -15.51 -8.90 -8.64
C PHE A 31 -16.26 -8.17 -9.78
N LEU A 32 -15.56 -7.73 -10.83
CA LEU A 32 -16.21 -7.12 -12.00
C LEU A 32 -17.11 -8.12 -12.74
N LYS A 33 -16.75 -9.40 -12.73
CA LYS A 33 -17.52 -10.50 -13.33
C LYS A 33 -18.59 -11.08 -12.40
N SER A 34 -18.66 -10.64 -11.14
CA SER A 34 -19.65 -11.13 -10.18
C SER A 34 -21.05 -10.57 -10.46
N ASP A 35 -22.05 -11.08 -9.75
CA ASP A 35 -23.46 -10.63 -9.85
C ASP A 35 -23.75 -9.35 -9.05
N LEU A 36 -22.72 -8.62 -8.58
CA LEU A 36 -22.92 -7.33 -7.92
C LEU A 36 -23.63 -6.32 -8.85
N ALA A 37 -24.49 -5.47 -8.27
CA ALA A 37 -25.08 -4.36 -9.00
C ALA A 37 -24.00 -3.38 -9.51
N ASP A 38 -24.32 -2.63 -10.56
CA ASP A 38 -23.36 -1.78 -11.25
C ASP A 38 -22.76 -0.68 -10.36
N ILE A 39 -23.57 -0.08 -9.48
CA ILE A 39 -23.11 0.98 -8.58
C ILE A 39 -22.02 0.48 -7.61
N PRO A 40 -22.21 -0.60 -6.81
CA PRO A 40 -21.14 -1.19 -6.01
C PRO A 40 -19.89 -1.58 -6.81
N LYS A 41 -20.04 -2.17 -8.01
CA LYS A 41 -18.91 -2.51 -8.88
C LYS A 41 -18.10 -1.28 -9.26
N ALA A 42 -18.77 -0.23 -9.73
CA ALA A 42 -18.14 1.02 -10.13
C ALA A 42 -17.41 1.68 -8.95
N THR A 43 -18.02 1.70 -7.77
CA THR A 43 -17.41 2.24 -6.55
C THR A 43 -16.16 1.46 -6.14
N LEU A 44 -16.20 0.13 -6.15
CA LEU A 44 -15.03 -0.70 -5.83
C LEU A 44 -13.89 -0.52 -6.84
N LEU A 45 -14.22 -0.38 -8.13
CA LEU A 45 -13.23 -0.09 -9.17
C LEU A 45 -12.63 1.31 -9.01
N ALA A 46 -13.42 2.31 -8.61
CA ALA A 46 -12.91 3.63 -8.29
C ALA A 46 -11.95 3.59 -7.09
N CYS A 47 -12.34 2.90 -6.00
CA CYS A 47 -11.48 2.69 -4.83
C CYS A 47 -10.16 2.01 -5.21
N TRP A 48 -10.20 1.02 -6.10
CA TRP A 48 -9.01 0.37 -6.63
C TRP A 48 -8.04 1.36 -7.29
N HIS A 49 -8.53 2.22 -8.18
CA HIS A 49 -7.70 3.20 -8.88
C HIS A 49 -7.18 4.30 -7.94
N MET A 50 -7.97 4.72 -6.93
CA MET A 50 -7.51 5.65 -5.90
C MET A 50 -6.33 5.04 -5.09
N VAL A 51 -6.42 3.76 -4.73
CA VAL A 51 -5.32 3.05 -4.04
C VAL A 51 -4.10 2.91 -4.97
N SER A 52 -4.31 2.62 -6.26
CA SER A 52 -3.22 2.59 -7.24
C SER A 52 -2.47 3.93 -7.29
N ALA A 53 -3.21 5.04 -7.37
CA ALA A 53 -2.63 6.38 -7.45
C ALA A 53 -1.84 6.75 -6.18
N ILE A 54 -2.40 6.50 -4.98
CA ILE A 54 -1.72 6.84 -3.73
C ILE A 54 -0.45 6.02 -3.51
N LEU A 55 -0.44 4.73 -3.88
CA LEU A 55 0.76 3.89 -3.78
C LEU A 55 1.90 4.42 -4.65
N VAL A 56 1.60 4.81 -5.89
CA VAL A 56 2.58 5.41 -6.81
C VAL A 56 3.11 6.73 -6.26
N LEU A 57 2.21 7.65 -5.87
CA LEU A 57 2.58 8.97 -5.36
C LEU A 57 3.43 8.86 -4.09
N CYS A 58 3.01 8.07 -3.10
CA CYS A 58 3.77 7.87 -1.87
C CYS A 58 5.13 7.20 -2.14
N GLY A 59 5.19 6.21 -3.03
CA GLY A 59 6.43 5.57 -3.45
C GLY A 59 7.41 6.60 -4.02
N PHE A 60 6.97 7.44 -4.96
CA PHE A 60 7.80 8.50 -5.53
C PHE A 60 8.26 9.53 -4.49
N VAL A 61 7.37 9.98 -3.61
CA VAL A 61 7.71 10.95 -2.55
C VAL A 61 8.78 10.38 -1.63
N LEU A 62 8.59 9.15 -1.13
CA LEU A 62 9.58 8.50 -0.25
C LEU A 62 10.92 8.27 -0.98
N THR A 63 10.91 7.81 -2.23
CA THR A 63 12.13 7.65 -3.02
C THR A 63 12.85 8.98 -3.19
N TYR A 64 12.14 10.05 -3.54
CA TYR A 64 12.70 11.39 -3.74
C TYR A 64 13.29 11.96 -2.44
N VAL A 65 12.50 11.95 -1.35
CA VAL A 65 12.94 12.45 -0.03
C VAL A 65 14.14 11.65 0.47
N GLY A 66 14.10 10.33 0.35
CA GLY A 66 15.20 9.45 0.75
C GLY A 66 16.48 9.70 -0.05
N TRP A 67 16.36 9.81 -1.38
CA TRP A 67 17.51 10.07 -2.26
C TRP A 67 18.21 11.39 -1.92
N PHE A 68 17.45 12.48 -1.86
CA PHE A 68 17.98 13.83 -1.64
C PHE A 68 18.18 14.20 -0.16
N ASN A 69 17.80 13.33 0.78
CA ASN A 69 17.95 13.52 2.22
C ASN A 69 17.26 14.81 2.73
N LEU A 70 15.99 14.98 2.39
CA LEU A 70 15.25 16.23 2.63
C LEU A 70 14.59 16.24 4.02
N ASP A 71 15.32 16.72 5.03
CA ASP A 71 14.84 16.75 6.42
C ASP A 71 13.57 17.60 6.63
N SER A 72 13.33 18.61 5.79
CA SER A 72 12.10 19.42 5.85
C SER A 72 10.81 18.65 5.57
N PHE A 73 10.92 17.42 5.02
CA PHE A 73 9.78 16.55 4.69
C PHE A 73 9.52 15.46 5.74
N GLN A 74 10.19 15.47 6.90
CA GLN A 74 10.00 14.44 7.93
C GLN A 74 8.55 14.23 8.34
N ASN A 75 7.76 15.30 8.52
CA ASN A 75 6.33 15.21 8.84
C ASN A 75 5.52 14.49 7.74
N VAL A 76 5.88 14.69 6.47
CA VAL A 76 5.25 14.00 5.33
C VAL A 76 5.60 12.52 5.36
N VAL A 77 6.87 12.19 5.61
CA VAL A 77 7.33 10.79 5.74
C VAL A 77 6.62 10.09 6.88
N ILE A 78 6.47 10.74 8.04
CA ILE A 78 5.72 10.18 9.18
C ILE A 78 4.26 9.92 8.77
N GLY A 79 3.59 10.89 8.16
CA GLY A 79 2.19 10.75 7.74
C GLY A 79 1.98 9.60 6.74
N ILE A 80 2.86 9.48 5.75
CA ILE A 80 2.87 8.35 4.81
C ILE A 80 3.09 7.04 5.58
N SER A 81 4.10 7.00 6.44
CA SER A 81 4.48 5.78 7.16
C SER A 81 3.37 5.25 8.06
N VAL A 82 2.73 6.14 8.82
CA VAL A 82 1.56 5.81 9.64
C VAL A 82 0.43 5.28 8.75
N SER A 83 0.16 5.90 7.60
CA SER A 83 -0.89 5.43 6.68
C SER A 83 -0.63 4.01 6.19
N PHE A 84 0.60 3.66 5.80
CA PHE A 84 0.96 2.31 5.36
C PHE A 84 0.85 1.26 6.48
N ILE A 85 1.21 1.62 7.71
CA ILE A 85 0.99 0.77 8.90
C ILE A 85 -0.52 0.56 9.12
N THR A 86 -1.32 1.63 9.06
CA THR A 86 -2.77 1.55 9.18
C THR A 86 -3.38 0.65 8.09
N PHE A 87 -2.99 0.82 6.83
CA PHE A 87 -3.46 -0.04 5.73
C PHE A 87 -3.11 -1.51 5.95
N SER A 88 -1.91 -1.79 6.47
CA SER A 88 -1.48 -3.14 6.83
C SER A 88 -2.42 -3.76 7.87
N PHE A 89 -2.76 -3.00 8.92
CA PHE A 89 -3.70 -3.47 9.93
C PHE A 89 -5.13 -3.62 9.40
N VAL A 90 -5.57 -2.79 8.45
CA VAL A 90 -6.85 -2.98 7.77
C VAL A 90 -6.89 -4.32 7.02
N PHE A 91 -5.86 -4.66 6.25
CA PHE A 91 -5.80 -5.95 5.55
C PHE A 91 -5.76 -7.14 6.50
N ILE A 92 -5.01 -7.04 7.60
CA ILE A 92 -4.98 -8.08 8.64
C ILE A 92 -6.36 -8.22 9.30
N GLY A 93 -7.00 -7.12 9.69
CA GLY A 93 -8.29 -7.13 10.38
C GLY A 93 -9.43 -7.65 9.50
N VAL A 94 -9.56 -7.12 8.28
CA VAL A 94 -10.55 -7.58 7.30
C VAL A 94 -10.29 -9.03 6.93
N GLY A 95 -9.04 -9.39 6.65
CA GLY A 95 -8.71 -10.77 6.35
C GLY A 95 -9.03 -11.69 7.51
N TRP A 96 -8.71 -11.30 8.74
CA TRP A 96 -9.00 -12.12 9.92
C TRP A 96 -10.50 -12.38 10.08
N TYR A 97 -11.31 -11.36 9.82
CA TYR A 97 -12.77 -11.49 9.84
C TYR A 97 -13.26 -12.57 8.85
N PHE A 98 -12.78 -12.55 7.59
CA PHE A 98 -13.24 -13.48 6.53
C PHE A 98 -12.52 -14.84 6.52
N PHE A 99 -11.24 -14.89 6.88
CA PHE A 99 -10.35 -16.03 6.64
C PHE A 99 -9.63 -16.56 7.89
N LYS A 100 -9.78 -15.90 9.05
CA LYS A 100 -9.14 -16.29 10.33
C LYS A 100 -7.62 -16.42 10.13
N ILE A 101 -7.00 -17.51 10.60
CA ILE A 101 -5.56 -17.75 10.44
C ILE A 101 -5.10 -17.81 8.97
N LYS A 102 -6.00 -18.18 8.04
CA LYS A 102 -5.67 -18.25 6.61
C LYS A 102 -5.49 -16.88 5.96
N THR A 103 -5.73 -15.79 6.70
CA THR A 103 -5.47 -14.40 6.29
C THR A 103 -4.05 -14.19 5.80
N PHE A 104 -3.08 -14.75 6.52
CA PHE A 104 -1.66 -14.57 6.20
C PHE A 104 -1.26 -15.18 4.86
N ILE A 105 -2.13 -15.99 4.24
CA ILE A 105 -1.94 -16.59 2.92
C ILE A 105 -2.91 -15.99 1.90
N LYS A 106 -4.19 -15.80 2.26
CA LYS A 106 -5.24 -15.34 1.33
C LYS A 106 -5.26 -13.83 1.07
N LEU A 107 -4.80 -13.03 2.03
CA LEU A 107 -4.67 -11.57 1.90
C LEU A 107 -3.28 -11.13 2.37
N PRO A 108 -2.22 -11.43 1.60
CA PRO A 108 -0.83 -11.18 2.00
C PRO A 108 -0.37 -9.72 1.76
N GLN A 109 -1.27 -8.78 1.46
CA GLN A 109 -0.90 -7.39 1.11
C GLN A 109 -0.12 -6.69 2.22
N TRP A 110 -0.42 -7.00 3.48
CA TRP A 110 0.27 -6.44 4.66
C TRP A 110 1.79 -6.71 4.64
N VAL A 111 2.24 -7.78 3.98
CA VAL A 111 3.67 -8.15 3.89
C VAL A 111 4.49 -7.08 3.18
N LEU A 112 3.92 -6.41 2.18
CA LEU A 112 4.59 -5.32 1.46
C LEU A 112 4.28 -3.95 2.04
N LEU A 113 3.07 -3.74 2.56
CA LEU A 113 2.65 -2.46 3.12
C LEU A 113 3.34 -2.13 4.45
N LEU A 114 3.49 -3.13 5.34
CA LEU A 114 4.01 -2.91 6.69
C LEU A 114 5.49 -2.48 6.69
N PRO A 115 6.39 -3.11 5.90
CA PRO A 115 7.78 -2.67 5.82
C PRO A 115 7.94 -1.23 5.33
N ILE A 116 7.11 -0.76 4.40
CA ILE A 116 7.19 0.63 3.90
C ILE A 116 7.03 1.61 5.06
N GLY A 117 6.02 1.41 5.90
CA GLY A 117 5.79 2.29 7.05
C GLY A 117 6.84 2.14 8.15
N ILE A 118 7.30 0.93 8.45
CA ILE A 118 8.35 0.71 9.46
C ILE A 118 9.66 1.39 9.03
N LEU A 119 10.10 1.17 7.79
CA LEU A 119 11.34 1.74 7.26
C LEU A 119 11.25 3.27 7.18
N GLY A 120 10.10 3.82 6.81
CA GLY A 120 9.87 5.26 6.80
C GLY A 120 9.99 5.89 8.20
N LEU A 121 9.42 5.27 9.23
CA LEU A 121 9.56 5.74 10.62
C LEU A 121 10.99 5.63 11.14
N ILE A 122 11.67 4.50 10.89
CA ILE A 122 13.09 4.32 11.25
C ILE A 122 13.95 5.40 10.61
N GLY A 123 13.66 5.77 9.37
CA GLY A 123 14.41 6.80 8.67
C GLY A 123 14.21 8.23 9.20
N VAL A 124 13.19 8.48 10.01
CA VAL A 124 12.93 9.81 10.61
C VAL A 124 13.44 9.89 12.07
N MET A 125 13.73 8.75 12.69
CA MET A 125 14.36 8.67 14.02
C MET A 125 15.87 8.89 13.94
#